data_AF-A0A0D2HT39-F1
#
_entry.id   AF-A0A0D2HT39-F1
#
_cell.length_a   1.000
_cell.length_b   1.000
_cell.length_c   1.000
_cell.angle_alpha   90.00
_cell.angle_beta   90.00
_cell.angle_gamma   90.00
#
_symmetry.space_group_name_H-M   'P 1'
#
loop_
_entity.id
_entity.type
_entity.pdbx_description
1 polymer ?
#
loop_
_entity_poly.entity_id
_entity_poly.type
_entity_poly.pdbx_seq_one_letter_code
_entity_poly.pdbx_strand_id
1 'polypeptide(L)'
;MPGLRVWVVNVTDLMILEASSSHPQALTDDAFDALFTEDVPIHFNYHGYANELKGPRIGRNNMHRVTIANHNEEGSTTTPFNMMLVHSTSRYHVAMQATKGAAKRNEAARLRSHEVTSELMGMISKMQNDIMKEETDPDYLNEIGNFKPDTASMSVG
;
A
#
# COMPACT_ATOMS: atom_id res chain seq x y z
N MET A 1 -2.75 11.91 -12.83
CA MET A 1 -1.94 12.94 -12.14
C MET A 1 -0.49 12.87 -12.64
N PRO A 2 -0.06 13.75 -13.55
CA PRO A 2 1.34 13.82 -13.95
C PRO A 2 2.22 14.34 -12.79
N GLY A 3 3.36 13.70 -12.54
CA GLY A 3 4.38 14.20 -11.61
C GLY A 3 4.28 13.77 -10.14
N LEU A 4 3.41 12.81 -9.79
CA LEU A 4 3.41 12.24 -8.44
C LEU A 4 4.70 11.43 -8.22
N ARG A 5 5.50 11.83 -7.22
CA ARG A 5 6.66 11.05 -6.77
C ARG A 5 6.22 10.10 -5.67
N VAL A 6 6.52 8.83 -5.85
CA VAL A 6 6.25 7.76 -4.88
C VAL A 6 7.57 7.11 -4.47
N TRP A 7 7.66 6.71 -3.21
CA TRP A 7 8.77 5.95 -2.67
C TRP A 7 8.24 4.56 -2.31
N VAL A 8 8.84 3.52 -2.88
CA VAL A 8 8.39 2.13 -2.71
C VAL A 8 9.42 1.38 -1.88
N VAL A 9 8.98 0.82 -0.76
CA VAL A 9 9.80 -0.03 0.11
C VAL A 9 9.22 -1.42 0.12
N ASN A 10 10.05 -2.42 -0.15
CA ASN A 10 9.70 -3.82 0.05
C ASN A 10 10.17 -4.26 1.44
N VAL A 11 9.25 -4.75 2.27
CA VAL A 11 9.55 -5.24 3.62
C VAL A 11 9.41 -6.76 3.62
N THR A 12 10.53 -7.46 3.81
CA THR A 12 10.58 -8.93 3.84
C THR A 12 10.54 -9.51 5.25
N ASP A 13 11.02 -8.75 6.24
CA ASP A 13 10.97 -9.10 7.65
C ASP A 13 10.18 -8.02 8.38
N LEU A 14 9.08 -8.39 9.03
CA LEU A 14 8.20 -7.44 9.73
C LEU A 14 8.74 -7.07 11.12
N MET A 15 9.57 -7.92 11.72
CA MET A 15 10.10 -7.68 13.07
C MET A 15 10.99 -6.44 13.10
N ILE A 16 11.56 -6.06 11.95
CA ILE A 16 12.36 -4.84 11.80
C ILE A 16 11.53 -3.56 12.00
N LEU A 17 10.21 -3.62 11.80
CA LEU A 17 9.30 -2.47 11.92
C LEU A 17 8.83 -2.21 13.35
N GLU A 18 8.99 -3.18 14.27
CA GLU A 18 8.65 -2.99 15.69
C GLU A 18 9.47 -1.87 16.33
N ALA A 19 9.06 -1.42 17.51
CA ALA A 19 9.83 -0.45 18.28
C ALA A 19 11.26 -0.96 18.52
N SER A 20 12.25 -0.06 18.48
CA SER A 20 13.68 -0.41 18.59
C SER A 20 14.03 -1.22 19.86
N SER A 21 13.24 -1.06 20.94
CA SER A 21 13.40 -1.80 22.19
C SER A 21 12.78 -3.21 22.19
N SER A 22 12.00 -3.58 21.17
CA SER A 22 11.20 -4.81 21.17
C SER A 22 11.99 -6.07 20.79
N HIS A 23 12.96 -5.96 19.87
CA HIS A 23 13.79 -7.10 19.45
C HIS A 23 15.16 -6.63 18.90
N PRO A 24 16.25 -7.42 19.03
CA PRO A 24 17.61 -7.04 18.57
C PRO A 24 17.75 -6.63 17.09
N GLN A 25 16.78 -6.99 16.25
CA GLN A 25 16.77 -6.72 14.81
C GLN A 25 15.82 -5.58 14.42
N ALA A 26 15.11 -4.98 15.39
CA ALA A 26 14.25 -3.84 15.16
C ALA A 26 15.09 -2.62 14.71
N LEU A 27 14.60 -1.88 13.71
CA LEU A 27 15.29 -0.68 13.24
C LEU A 27 15.34 0.36 14.36
N THR A 28 16.38 1.19 14.39
CA THR A 28 16.35 2.44 15.16
C THR A 28 15.28 3.37 14.59
N ASP A 29 14.90 4.41 15.33
CA ASP A 29 13.97 5.42 14.81
C ASP A 29 14.57 6.14 13.59
N ASP A 30 15.84 6.53 13.67
CA ASP A 30 16.56 7.16 12.55
C ASP A 30 16.60 6.26 11.29
N ALA A 31 16.82 4.96 11.45
CA ALA A 31 16.86 4.03 10.31
C ALA A 31 15.47 3.81 9.70
N PHE A 32 14.42 3.82 10.52
CA PHE A 32 13.04 3.78 10.03
C PHE A 32 12.68 5.05 9.28
N ASP A 33 13.03 6.22 9.81
CA ASP A 33 12.77 7.51 9.16
C ASP A 33 13.62 7.70 7.90
N ALA A 34 14.82 7.11 7.82
CA ALA A 34 15.59 7.06 6.59
C ALA A 34 14.88 6.26 5.47
N LEU A 35 14.15 5.19 5.82
CA LEU A 35 13.43 4.35 4.86
C LEU A 35 12.05 4.91 4.50
N PHE A 36 11.34 5.45 5.48
CA PHE A 36 9.93 5.82 5.35
C PHE A 36 9.67 7.32 5.45
N THR A 37 10.72 8.14 5.53
CA THR A 37 10.72 9.59 5.81
C THR A 37 10.15 9.93 7.19
N GLU A 38 10.34 11.14 7.70
CA GLU A 38 9.79 11.54 9.02
C GLU A 38 8.33 12.00 8.94
N ASP A 39 7.93 12.59 7.81
CA ASP A 39 6.73 13.43 7.71
C ASP A 39 5.82 13.09 6.50
N VAL A 40 6.24 12.24 5.58
CA VAL A 40 5.43 11.86 4.41
C VAL A 40 4.44 10.73 4.80
N PRO A 41 3.19 10.76 4.30
CA PRO A 41 2.23 9.68 4.51
C PRO A 41 2.75 8.33 4.01
N ILE A 42 2.58 7.29 4.83
CA ILE A 42 2.95 5.91 4.50
C ILE A 42 1.68 5.08 4.36
N HIS A 43 1.64 4.23 3.33
CA HIS A 43 0.60 3.22 3.18
C HIS A 43 1.23 1.83 3.10
N PHE A 44 1.05 1.02 4.14
CA PHE A 44 1.42 -0.39 4.12
C PHE A 44 0.29 -1.20 3.50
N ASN A 45 0.60 -1.94 2.44
CA ASN A 45 -0.28 -2.95 1.88
C ASN A 45 0.25 -4.33 2.28
N TYR A 46 -0.42 -4.98 3.23
CA TYR A 46 0.09 -6.19 3.88
C TYR A 46 -0.82 -7.38 3.61
N HIS A 47 -0.21 -8.54 3.34
CA HIS A 47 -0.92 -9.77 2.99
C HIS A 47 -1.36 -10.58 4.22
N GLY A 48 -0.69 -10.38 5.36
CA GLY A 48 -0.98 -11.10 6.61
C GLY A 48 -2.01 -10.39 7.48
N TYR A 49 -2.06 -10.81 8.74
CA TYR A 49 -3.11 -10.41 9.66
C TYR A 49 -2.91 -9.00 10.18
N ALA A 50 -4.03 -8.29 10.29
CA ALA A 50 -4.04 -6.96 10.84
C ALA A 50 -3.36 -6.86 12.22
N ASN A 51 -3.46 -7.90 13.04
CA ASN A 51 -2.92 -7.93 14.40
C ASN A 51 -1.39 -7.95 14.47
N GLU A 52 -0.70 -8.24 13.36
CA GLU A 52 0.77 -8.21 13.27
C GLU A 52 1.27 -6.78 13.04
N LEU A 53 0.44 -5.92 12.45
CA LEU A 53 0.75 -4.52 12.16
C LEU A 53 -0.09 -3.51 12.96
N LYS A 54 -1.08 -3.96 13.75
CA LYS A 54 -1.95 -3.09 14.56
C LYS A 54 -1.47 -3.01 16.01
N GLY A 55 -1.48 -1.79 16.53
CA GLY A 55 -1.44 -1.51 17.96
C GLY A 55 -0.12 -0.91 18.47
N PRO A 56 0.15 -1.00 19.79
CA PRO A 56 1.33 -0.44 20.45
C PRO A 56 2.68 -1.03 19.99
N ARG A 57 2.70 -2.11 19.18
CA ARG A 57 3.91 -2.84 18.77
C ARG A 57 4.85 -2.07 17.87
N ILE A 58 4.30 -1.26 16.96
CA ILE A 58 5.15 -0.42 16.11
C ILE A 58 5.78 0.68 16.96
N GLY A 59 5.12 1.17 18.02
CA GLY A 59 5.71 1.99 19.10
C GLY A 59 6.59 3.18 18.68
N ARG A 60 6.51 3.59 17.41
CA ARG A 60 7.35 4.60 16.78
C ARG A 60 6.70 5.97 16.82
N ASN A 61 7.52 6.99 16.66
CA ASN A 61 7.05 8.36 16.53
C ASN A 61 6.25 8.55 15.22
N ASN A 62 5.39 9.57 15.18
CA ASN A 62 4.67 10.01 13.98
C ASN A 62 3.77 8.97 13.29
N MET A 63 3.27 7.95 14.01
CA MET A 63 2.40 6.90 13.44
C MET A 63 1.04 7.38 12.91
N HIS A 64 0.62 8.61 13.21
CA HIS A 64 -0.58 9.22 12.63
C HIS A 64 -0.52 9.36 11.09
N ARG A 65 0.68 9.31 10.49
CA ARG A 65 0.88 9.36 9.04
C ARG A 65 0.80 7.99 8.36
N VAL A 66 0.78 6.91 9.14
CA VAL A 66 0.76 5.53 8.66
C VAL A 66 -0.68 5.05 8.49
N THR A 67 -0.94 4.41 7.35
CA THR A 67 -2.18 3.69 7.08
C THR A 67 -1.85 2.27 6.65
N ILE A 68 -2.71 1.31 6.99
CA ILE A 68 -2.45 -0.11 6.75
C ILE A 68 -3.70 -0.74 6.14
N ALA A 69 -3.54 -1.36 4.97
CA ALA A 69 -4.50 -2.29 4.40
C ALA A 69 -4.00 -3.72 4.66
N ASN A 70 -4.91 -4.61 5.06
CA ASN A 70 -4.60 -6.00 5.37
C ASN A 70 -5.76 -6.92 4.98
N HIS A 71 -5.43 -8.20 4.85
CA HIS A 71 -6.42 -9.25 4.65
C HIS A 71 -7.25 -9.43 5.93
N ASN A 72 -8.57 -9.28 5.81
CA ASN A 72 -9.52 -9.67 6.86
C ASN A 72 -10.15 -10.98 6.40
N GLU A 73 -10.22 -12.01 7.25
CA GLU A 73 -10.65 -13.39 6.92
C GLU A 73 -12.13 -13.56 6.50
N GLU A 74 -12.71 -12.62 5.77
CA GLU A 74 -13.96 -12.87 5.04
C GLU A 74 -13.62 -13.70 3.80
N GLY A 75 -13.49 -15.01 4.01
CA GLY A 75 -13.28 -15.99 2.95
C GLY A 75 -14.56 -16.22 2.15
N SER A 76 -14.53 -15.88 0.87
CA SER A 76 -15.50 -16.34 -0.12
C SER A 76 -14.74 -17.03 -1.25
N THR A 77 -15.34 -18.06 -1.86
CA THR A 77 -14.74 -18.72 -3.02
C THR A 77 -14.87 -17.79 -4.22
N THR A 78 -13.82 -17.04 -4.51
CA THR A 78 -13.74 -16.14 -5.66
C THR A 78 -12.31 -16.08 -6.21
N THR A 79 -12.10 -15.33 -7.28
CA THR A 79 -10.82 -15.22 -7.97
C THR A 79 -9.77 -14.48 -7.13
N PRO A 80 -8.47 -14.74 -7.33
CA PRO A 80 -7.39 -14.07 -6.57
C PRO A 80 -7.46 -12.54 -6.58
N PHE A 81 -7.74 -11.91 -7.73
CA PHE A 81 -7.83 -10.46 -7.80
C PHE A 81 -9.11 -9.92 -7.16
N ASN A 82 -10.23 -10.65 -7.27
CA ASN A 82 -11.45 -10.23 -6.58
C ASN A 82 -11.29 -10.29 -5.06
N MET A 83 -10.56 -11.29 -4.54
CA MET A 83 -10.16 -11.31 -3.13
C MET A 83 -9.42 -10.02 -2.74
N MET A 84 -8.45 -9.56 -3.55
CA MET A 84 -7.77 -8.28 -3.28
C MET A 84 -8.70 -7.06 -3.33
N LEU A 85 -9.72 -7.08 -4.20
CA LEU A 85 -10.72 -5.99 -4.27
C LEU A 85 -11.57 -5.94 -3.00
N VAL A 86 -12.05 -7.09 -2.53
CA VAL A 86 -12.86 -7.21 -1.30
C VAL A 86 -12.06 -6.77 -0.07
N HIS A 87 -10.78 -7.13 0.01
CA HIS A 87 -9.93 -6.75 1.14
C HIS A 87 -9.32 -5.35 1.05
N SER A 88 -9.68 -4.57 0.03
CA SER A 88 -9.10 -3.23 -0.19
C SER A 88 -7.55 -3.23 -0.31
N THR A 89 -6.96 -4.32 -0.80
CA THR A 89 -5.51 -4.49 -0.98
C THR A 89 -5.08 -4.49 -2.45
N SER A 90 -6.04 -4.36 -3.38
CA SER A 90 -5.75 -4.31 -4.81
C SER A 90 -4.96 -3.07 -5.23
N ARG A 91 -4.36 -3.12 -6.42
CA ARG A 91 -3.63 -1.99 -7.03
C ARG A 91 -4.45 -0.69 -7.12
N TYR A 92 -5.77 -0.79 -7.25
CA TYR A 92 -6.65 0.39 -7.27
C TYR A 92 -6.71 1.06 -5.89
N HIS A 93 -6.80 0.27 -4.83
CA HIS A 93 -6.80 0.78 -3.46
C HIS A 93 -5.46 1.41 -3.11
N VAL A 94 -4.34 0.78 -3.50
CA VAL A 94 -3.00 1.36 -3.33
C VAL A 94 -2.90 2.71 -4.04
N ALA A 95 -3.37 2.81 -5.29
CA ALA A 95 -3.40 4.08 -6.03
C ALA A 95 -4.29 5.14 -5.37
N MET A 96 -5.45 4.76 -4.82
CA MET A 96 -6.31 5.65 -4.06
C MET A 96 -5.60 6.18 -2.80
N GLN A 97 -4.89 5.33 -2.08
CA GLN A 97 -4.16 5.73 -0.86
C GLN A 97 -2.97 6.64 -1.19
N ALA A 98 -2.24 6.36 -2.27
CA ALA A 98 -1.20 7.26 -2.77
C ALA A 98 -1.77 8.64 -3.13
N THR A 99 -2.92 8.68 -3.80
CA THR A 99 -3.62 9.92 -4.15
C THR A 99 -4.07 10.71 -2.91
N LYS A 100 -4.64 10.02 -1.91
CA LYS A 100 -5.04 10.62 -0.63
C LYS A 100 -3.82 11.16 0.14
N GLY A 101 -2.72 10.41 0.17
CA GLY A 101 -1.47 10.84 0.78
C GLY A 101 -0.91 12.11 0.12
N ALA A 102 -0.89 12.13 -1.22
CA ALA A 102 -0.44 13.29 -1.99
C ALA A 102 -1.29 14.55 -1.71
N ALA A 103 -2.61 14.38 -1.63
CA ALA A 103 -3.54 15.48 -1.35
C ALA A 103 -3.32 16.16 0.01
N LYS A 104 -2.74 15.46 1.00
CA LYS A 104 -2.40 16.04 2.30
C LYS A 104 -1.25 17.06 2.22
N ARG A 105 -0.40 16.96 1.18
CA ARG A 105 0.84 17.75 1.07
C ARG A 105 0.90 18.62 -0.18
N ASN A 106 0.07 18.35 -1.19
CA ASN A 106 0.10 19.03 -2.47
C ASN A 106 -1.31 19.49 -2.85
N GLU A 107 -1.47 20.80 -3.04
CA GLU A 107 -2.75 21.42 -3.39
C GLU A 107 -3.29 20.97 -4.75
N ALA A 108 -2.43 20.88 -5.77
CA ALA A 108 -2.84 20.40 -7.09
C ALA A 108 -3.34 18.94 -7.03
N ALA A 109 -2.70 18.11 -6.20
CA ALA A 109 -3.19 16.75 -5.94
C ALA A 109 -4.53 16.76 -5.20
N ARG A 110 -4.72 17.66 -4.22
CA ARG A 110 -5.96 17.81 -3.47
C ARG A 110 -7.15 18.22 -4.34
N LEU A 111 -6.94 19.11 -5.31
CA LEU A 111 -8.01 19.54 -6.24
C LEU A 111 -8.51 18.38 -7.12
N ARG A 112 -7.62 17.43 -7.45
CA ARG A 112 -7.95 16.30 -8.32
C ARG A 112 -8.17 14.98 -7.57
N SER A 113 -7.95 14.95 -6.25
CA SER A 113 -7.98 13.70 -5.50
C SER A 113 -9.36 13.07 -5.51
N HIS A 114 -10.42 13.88 -5.49
CA HIS A 114 -11.79 13.37 -5.56
C HIS A 114 -12.11 12.76 -6.93
N GLU A 115 -11.80 13.48 -8.02
CA GLU A 115 -11.91 13.00 -9.41
C GLU A 115 -11.23 11.64 -9.58
N VAL A 116 -9.94 11.54 -9.24
CA VAL A 116 -9.14 10.32 -9.37
C VAL A 116 -9.67 9.19 -8.48
N THR A 117 -10.10 9.51 -7.25
CA THR A 117 -10.68 8.49 -6.36
C THR A 117 -11.97 7.92 -6.94
N SER A 118 -12.84 8.77 -7.50
CA SER A 118 -14.09 8.34 -8.13
C SER A 118 -13.85 7.51 -9.39
N GLU A 119 -12.86 7.86 -10.21
CA GLU A 119 -12.45 7.04 -11.36
C GLU A 119 -11.98 5.64 -10.92
N LEU A 120 -11.14 5.57 -9.90
CA LEU A 120 -10.62 4.30 -9.36
C LEU A 120 -11.74 3.45 -8.75
N MET A 121 -12.71 4.07 -8.06
CA MET A 121 -13.90 3.37 -7.56
C MET A 121 -14.74 2.81 -8.72
N GLY A 122 -14.95 3.58 -9.79
CA GLY A 122 -15.64 3.11 -10.99
C GLY A 122 -14.93 1.93 -11.65
N MET A 123 -13.59 1.95 -11.71
CA MET A 123 -12.78 0.83 -12.20
C MET A 123 -12.92 -0.42 -11.33
N ILE A 124 -12.95 -0.27 -10.00
CA ILE A 124 -13.19 -1.38 -9.07
C ILE A 124 -14.56 -1.99 -9.32
N SER A 125 -15.63 -1.17 -9.36
CA SER A 125 -16.99 -1.68 -9.59
C SER A 125 -17.12 -2.38 -10.94
N LYS A 126 -16.53 -1.81 -12.00
CA LYS A 126 -16.52 -2.45 -13.31
C LYS A 126 -15.80 -3.80 -13.28
N MET A 127 -14.60 -3.84 -12.71
CA MET A 127 -13.83 -5.07 -12.57
C MET A 127 -14.57 -6.15 -11.79
N GLN A 128 -15.21 -5.80 -10.67
CA GLN A 128 -16.00 -6.76 -9.90
C GLN A 128 -17.16 -7.32 -10.72
N ASN A 129 -17.86 -6.46 -11.48
CA ASN A 129 -18.93 -6.92 -12.38
C ASN A 129 -18.41 -7.85 -13.48
N ASP A 130 -17.25 -7.53 -14.07
CA ASP A 130 -16.63 -8.34 -15.12
C ASP A 130 -16.24 -9.73 -14.56
N ILE A 131 -15.57 -9.78 -13.39
CA ILE A 131 -15.21 -11.04 -12.73
C ILE A 131 -16.45 -11.86 -12.35
N MET A 132 -17.51 -11.23 -11.84
CA MET A 132 -18.75 -11.93 -11.50
C MET A 132 -19.46 -12.52 -12.72
N LYS A 133 -19.27 -11.93 -13.91
CA LYS A 133 -19.87 -12.39 -15.16
C LYS A 133 -19.04 -13.49 -15.83
N GLU A 134 -17.72 -13.36 -15.80
CA GLU A 134 -16.79 -14.28 -16.47
C GLU A 134 -16.28 -15.39 -15.56
N GLU A 135 -16.51 -15.27 -14.24
CA GLU A 135 -16.03 -16.17 -13.18
C GLU A 135 -14.49 -16.35 -13.18
N THR A 136 -13.76 -15.42 -13.80
CA THR A 136 -12.30 -15.43 -13.92
C THR A 136 -11.72 -14.03 -13.81
N ASP A 137 -10.45 -13.95 -13.42
CA ASP A 137 -9.67 -12.71 -13.47
C ASP A 137 -9.27 -12.39 -14.93
N PRO A 138 -9.24 -11.11 -15.34
CA PRO A 138 -8.74 -10.74 -16.67
C PRO A 138 -7.28 -11.10 -16.89
N ASP A 139 -6.96 -11.67 -18.07
CA ASP A 139 -5.61 -12.16 -18.42
C ASP A 139 -4.50 -11.13 -18.24
N TYR A 140 -4.78 -9.86 -18.56
CA TYR A 140 -3.79 -8.78 -18.47
C TYR A 140 -3.32 -8.51 -17.02
N LEU A 141 -4.02 -9.02 -16.00
CA LEU A 141 -3.57 -8.90 -14.61
C LEU A 141 -2.31 -9.72 -14.33
N ASN A 142 -2.08 -10.78 -15.12
CA ASN A 142 -0.89 -11.62 -15.04
C ASN A 142 0.28 -11.05 -15.85
N GLU A 143 0.04 -10.02 -16.66
CA GLU A 143 1.11 -9.31 -17.37
C GLU A 143 1.87 -8.43 -16.37
N ILE A 144 3.00 -8.94 -15.88
CA ILE A 144 3.99 -8.11 -15.19
C ILE A 144 4.58 -7.19 -16.25
N GLY A 145 3.98 -6.00 -16.42
CA GLY A 145 4.53 -4.96 -17.29
C GLY A 145 6.01 -4.75 -16.95
N ASN A 146 6.84 -4.49 -17.97
CA ASN A 146 8.31 -4.37 -17.88
C ASN A 146 8.79 -3.33 -16.84
N PHE A 147 8.66 -3.65 -15.56
CA PHE A 147 9.11 -2.84 -14.45
C PHE A 147 10.60 -3.08 -14.32
N LYS A 148 11.39 -2.11 -14.78
CA LYS A 148 12.83 -2.08 -14.52
C LYS A 148 13.02 -1.30 -13.22
N PRO A 149 13.25 -1.97 -12.07
CA PRO A 149 13.57 -1.25 -10.84
C PRO A 149 14.82 -0.40 -11.08
N ASP A 150 14.79 0.86 -10.65
CA ASP A 150 15.98 1.69 -10.61
C ASP A 150 16.88 1.17 -9.47
N THR A 151 17.83 0.31 -9.81
CA THR A 151 18.76 -0.29 -8.86
C THR A 151 19.87 0.68 -8.45
N ALA A 152 19.94 1.88 -9.04
CA ALA A 152 20.98 2.86 -8.72
C ALA A 152 20.86 3.43 -7.29
N SER A 153 19.66 3.40 -6.69
CA SER A 153 19.44 3.81 -5.30
C SER A 153 19.55 2.67 -4.28
N MET A 154 19.86 1.44 -4.72
CA MET A 154 19.97 0.26 -3.85
C MET A 154 21.42 -0.07 -3.44
N SER A 155 22.38 0.83 -3.67
CA SER A 155 23.76 0.61 -3.23
C SER A 155 23.94 0.97 -1.74
N VAL A 156 24.00 -0.10 -0.95
CA VAL A 156 24.81 -0.28 0.27
C VAL A 156 24.58 0.72 1.42
N GLY A 157 23.90 0.21 2.45
CA GLY A 157 24.07 0.57 3.86
C GLY A 157 24.08 -0.71 4.67
#